data_AF-R0HY42-F1
#
_entry.id   AF-R0HY42-F1
#
_cell.length_a   1.000
_cell.length_b   1.000
_cell.length_c   1.000
_cell.angle_alpha   90.00
_cell.angle_beta   90.00
_cell.angle_gamma   90.00
#
_symmetry.space_group_name_H-M   'P 1'
#
loop_
_entity.id
_entity.type
_entity.pdbx_description
1 polymer ?
#
loop_
_entity_poly.entity_id
_entity_poly.type
_entity_poly.pdbx_seq_one_letter_code
_entity_poly.pdbx_strand_id
1 'polypeptide(L)'
;MENEMEEKFENWRGRETIPDKHGGIRAASIICVVELMEVMVSIAIGNNMGLIVLSFQAHNPNLQPEGDNTPSTLQSTVLSTGVYAIAFGTGGTRPSLLAHGGDQFDSRHQRLISKFFNWYYFSICSGWLMAVTVMAWIKDIFDISVVVLAIALCIFLAGLPFYRLKRPSGSPFTRIANVFVSAARYRNNSVLDVEMMQSLTSTDNNIDHHNKCLDQALLNKNISTTQVEETRTFLGLLPIFLSNIVMNTYASIPLYELLGKSANRTSSFALKRIGLGLTLSSISMAVAAIVEANRKHEAVQNNFIISVFWLLFQYIMLSFSDISTLGGMQEFFYREAPTSMKSMSVALGWCSIAIGFFFSSFLVEITNAVTGKLGHQWLGGEDLNKSKVDMFYVLLCVLNTLNLLNYIFWAKKY
;
A
#
# COMPACT_ATOMS: atom_id res chain seq x y z
N MET A 1 12.01 -0.35 -34.38
CA MET A 1 11.53 -1.67 -33.90
C MET A 1 12.29 -1.93 -32.62
N GLU A 2 11.68 -1.64 -31.49
CA GLU A 2 12.32 -1.87 -30.19
C GLU A 2 12.51 -3.37 -29.95
N ASN A 3 13.72 -3.74 -29.52
CA ASN A 3 13.91 -4.97 -28.79
C ASN A 3 13.31 -4.77 -27.39
N GLU A 4 11.99 -4.78 -27.26
CA GLU A 4 11.34 -5.11 -25.99
C GLU A 4 11.92 -6.47 -25.56
N MET A 5 12.80 -6.48 -24.57
CA MET A 5 13.38 -7.71 -24.04
C MET A 5 12.23 -8.59 -23.57
N GLU A 6 11.97 -9.69 -24.27
CA GLU A 6 10.97 -10.66 -23.83
C GLU A 6 11.33 -11.12 -22.42
N GLU A 7 10.50 -10.75 -21.43
CA GLU A 7 10.67 -11.16 -20.05
C GLU A 7 10.76 -12.70 -20.03
N LYS A 8 11.93 -13.24 -19.71
CA LYS A 8 12.14 -14.70 -19.72
C LYS A 8 11.56 -15.31 -18.45
N PHE A 9 10.46 -16.04 -18.64
CA PHE A 9 9.80 -16.80 -17.59
C PHE A 9 9.98 -18.30 -17.78
N GLU A 10 9.92 -19.02 -16.65
CA GLU A 10 10.05 -20.46 -16.57
C GLU A 10 8.84 -21.07 -15.84
N ASN A 11 8.62 -22.36 -16.04
CA ASN A 11 7.81 -23.16 -15.13
C ASN A 11 8.64 -23.61 -13.92
N TRP A 12 7.98 -24.17 -12.91
CA TRP A 12 8.59 -24.70 -11.69
C TRP A 12 9.70 -25.76 -11.87
N ARG A 13 9.93 -26.27 -13.09
CA ARG A 13 11.03 -27.19 -13.43
C ARG A 13 12.18 -26.51 -14.18
N GLY A 14 12.24 -25.18 -14.22
CA GLY A 14 13.30 -24.43 -14.91
C GLY A 14 13.28 -24.58 -16.44
N ARG A 15 12.11 -24.88 -17.02
CA ARG A 15 11.91 -24.95 -18.48
C ARG A 15 11.05 -23.80 -18.94
N GLU A 16 11.20 -23.39 -20.21
CA GLU A 16 10.46 -22.25 -20.78
C GLU A 16 8.93 -22.42 -20.69
N THR A 17 8.23 -21.28 -20.64
CA THR A 17 6.77 -21.25 -20.43
C THR A 17 6.00 -21.43 -21.73
N ILE A 18 5.11 -22.42 -21.76
CA ILE A 18 4.12 -22.61 -22.84
C ILE A 18 2.94 -21.64 -22.61
N PRO A 19 2.61 -20.74 -23.57
CA PRO A 19 1.60 -19.68 -23.39
C PRO A 19 0.22 -20.15 -22.94
N ASP A 20 -0.29 -21.26 -23.47
CA ASP A 20 -1.64 -21.76 -23.14
C ASP A 20 -1.70 -22.58 -21.84
N LYS A 21 -0.54 -22.90 -21.23
CA LYS A 21 -0.45 -23.81 -20.08
C LYS A 21 -0.04 -23.14 -18.77
N HIS A 22 0.77 -22.09 -18.83
CA HIS A 22 1.28 -21.40 -17.64
C HIS A 22 0.84 -19.93 -17.63
N GLY A 23 0.46 -19.44 -16.44
CA GLY A 23 -0.06 -18.09 -16.25
C GLY A 23 -1.57 -17.96 -16.53
N GLY A 24 -1.97 -16.76 -16.91
CA GLY A 24 -3.35 -16.38 -17.18
C GLY A 24 -4.27 -16.44 -15.96
N ILE A 25 -5.58 -16.44 -16.25
CA ILE A 25 -6.63 -16.31 -15.23
C ILE A 25 -6.59 -17.49 -14.23
N ARG A 26 -6.28 -18.72 -14.68
CA ARG A 26 -6.24 -19.90 -13.78
C ARG A 26 -5.20 -19.75 -12.68
N ALA A 27 -3.96 -19.40 -13.03
CA ALA A 27 -2.89 -19.13 -12.09
C ALA A 27 -3.26 -17.99 -11.12
N ALA A 28 -3.78 -16.88 -11.68
CA ALA A 28 -4.19 -15.72 -10.91
C ALA A 28 -5.36 -16.00 -9.94
N SER A 29 -6.32 -16.86 -10.30
CA SER A 29 -7.42 -17.25 -9.42
C SER A 29 -6.95 -18.06 -8.21
N ILE A 30 -5.95 -18.96 -8.37
CA ILE A 30 -5.35 -19.69 -7.24
C ILE A 30 -4.71 -18.69 -6.26
N ILE A 31 -3.95 -17.73 -6.79
CA ILE A 31 -3.33 -16.65 -6.01
C ILE A 31 -4.36 -15.84 -5.21
N CYS A 32 -5.51 -15.49 -5.83
CA CYS A 32 -6.59 -14.79 -5.12
C CYS A 32 -7.24 -15.63 -4.01
N VAL A 33 -7.39 -16.95 -4.18
CA VAL A 33 -7.91 -17.85 -3.13
C VAL A 33 -6.94 -17.96 -1.94
N VAL A 34 -5.63 -18.04 -2.23
CA VAL A 34 -4.58 -18.05 -1.20
C VAL A 34 -4.58 -16.74 -0.41
N GLU A 35 -4.62 -15.59 -1.09
CA GLU A 35 -4.71 -14.27 -0.44
C GLU A 35 -5.97 -14.16 0.44
N LEU A 36 -7.13 -14.64 -0.03
CA LEU A 36 -8.37 -14.63 0.76
C LEU A 36 -8.19 -15.39 2.08
N MET A 37 -7.63 -16.61 2.03
CA MET A 37 -7.40 -17.44 3.22
C MET A 37 -6.36 -16.81 4.17
N GLU A 38 -5.24 -16.34 3.64
CA GLU A 38 -4.17 -15.72 4.43
C GLU A 38 -4.65 -14.42 5.11
N VAL A 39 -5.36 -13.58 4.38
CA VAL A 39 -5.95 -12.34 4.90
C VAL A 39 -7.03 -12.64 5.95
N MET A 40 -7.91 -13.61 5.70
CA MET A 40 -8.94 -14.01 6.66
C MET A 40 -8.31 -14.45 7.99
N VAL A 41 -7.28 -15.30 7.95
CA VAL A 41 -6.57 -15.75 9.15
C VAL A 41 -5.81 -14.61 9.83
N SER A 42 -5.11 -13.77 9.06
CA SER A 42 -4.34 -12.66 9.62
C SER A 42 -5.20 -11.68 10.42
N ILE A 43 -6.39 -11.33 9.89
CA ILE A 43 -7.34 -10.43 10.57
C ILE A 43 -8.00 -11.14 11.76
N ALA A 44 -8.34 -12.43 11.64
CA ALA A 44 -8.92 -13.20 12.73
C ALA A 44 -7.98 -13.32 13.94
N ILE A 45 -6.70 -13.62 13.72
CA ILE A 45 -5.70 -13.65 14.79
C ILE A 45 -5.46 -12.24 15.33
N GLY A 46 -5.30 -11.24 14.46
CA GLY A 46 -5.05 -9.85 14.88
C GLY A 46 -6.12 -9.28 15.80
N ASN A 47 -7.40 -9.45 15.45
CA ASN A 47 -8.52 -8.97 16.25
C ASN A 47 -8.67 -9.71 17.59
N ASN A 48 -8.31 -11.00 17.64
CA ASN A 48 -8.46 -11.85 18.82
C ASN A 48 -7.16 -12.03 19.62
N MET A 49 -6.08 -11.33 19.27
CA MET A 49 -4.75 -11.50 19.87
C MET A 49 -4.77 -11.30 21.39
N GLY A 50 -5.58 -10.36 21.88
CA GLY A 50 -5.79 -10.15 23.32
C GLY A 50 -6.43 -11.36 24.02
N LEU A 51 -7.44 -11.99 23.40
CA LEU A 51 -8.10 -13.19 23.92
C LEU A 51 -7.18 -14.43 23.84
N ILE A 52 -6.36 -14.54 22.79
CA ILE A 52 -5.36 -15.60 22.62
C ILE A 52 -4.30 -15.49 23.74
N VAL A 53 -3.79 -14.29 24.00
CA VAL A 53 -2.85 -14.06 25.11
C VAL A 53 -3.49 -14.37 26.46
N LEU A 54 -4.70 -13.89 26.74
CA LEU A 54 -5.42 -14.24 27.98
C LEU A 54 -5.61 -15.76 28.14
N SER A 55 -5.92 -16.46 27.05
CA SER A 55 -6.08 -17.93 27.06
C SER A 55 -4.76 -18.66 27.34
N PHE A 56 -3.64 -18.15 26.83
CA PHE A 56 -2.30 -18.69 27.10
C PHE A 56 -1.81 -18.37 28.52
N GLN A 57 -2.13 -17.18 29.04
CA GLN A 57 -1.88 -16.78 30.43
C GLN A 57 -2.69 -17.64 31.41
N ALA A 58 -3.94 -17.99 31.08
CA ALA A 58 -4.76 -18.88 31.90
C ALA A 58 -4.13 -20.28 32.06
N HIS A 59 -3.43 -20.78 31.05
CA HIS A 59 -2.75 -22.09 31.09
C HIS A 59 -1.39 -22.06 31.81
N ASN A 60 -0.70 -20.92 31.84
CA ASN A 60 0.62 -20.78 32.45
C ASN A 60 0.55 -19.88 33.69
N PRO A 61 0.59 -20.41 34.93
CA PRO A 61 0.49 -19.60 36.14
C PRO A 61 1.57 -18.52 36.24
N ASN A 62 2.78 -18.78 35.73
CA ASN A 62 3.89 -17.81 35.66
C ASN A 62 3.63 -16.63 34.70
N LEU A 63 2.56 -16.70 33.90
CA LEU A 63 2.14 -15.67 32.94
C LEU A 63 0.83 -14.99 33.37
N GLN A 64 0.26 -15.32 34.53
CA GLN A 64 -0.88 -14.60 35.09
C GLN A 64 -0.43 -13.24 35.68
N PRO A 65 -1.22 -12.16 35.57
CA PRO A 65 -0.90 -10.89 36.23
C PRO A 65 -1.05 -11.02 37.76
N GLU A 66 -0.10 -10.48 38.50
CA GLU A 66 -0.14 -10.42 39.97
C GLU A 66 -1.13 -9.34 40.45
N GLY A 67 -2.42 -9.66 40.40
CA GLY A 67 -3.50 -8.81 40.88
C GLY A 67 -3.74 -7.57 40.01
N ASP A 68 -4.07 -6.45 40.67
CA ASP A 68 -4.52 -5.18 40.07
C ASP A 68 -3.35 -4.32 39.50
N ASN A 69 -2.22 -4.96 39.20
CA ASN A 69 -1.01 -4.32 38.70
C ASN A 69 -0.95 -4.28 37.16
N THR A 70 -0.16 -3.36 36.62
CA THR A 70 0.13 -3.30 35.18
C THR A 70 0.75 -4.62 34.68
N PRO A 71 0.47 -5.03 33.43
CA PRO A 71 0.96 -6.30 32.89
C PRO A 71 2.49 -6.35 32.93
N SER A 72 3.03 -7.51 33.30
CA SER A 72 4.46 -7.66 33.50
C SER A 72 5.23 -7.43 32.19
N THR A 73 6.46 -6.93 32.29
CA THR A 73 7.31 -6.64 31.12
C THR A 73 7.42 -7.85 30.18
N LEU A 74 7.41 -9.07 30.73
CA LEU A 74 7.47 -10.31 29.99
C LEU A 74 6.17 -10.61 29.22
N GLN A 75 4.99 -10.39 29.83
CA GLN A 75 3.68 -10.52 29.14
C GLN A 75 3.58 -9.53 27.96
N SER A 76 3.93 -8.26 28.19
CA SER A 76 3.90 -7.21 27.17
C SER A 76 4.87 -7.47 26.02
N THR A 77 6.07 -7.97 26.35
CA THR A 77 7.07 -8.39 25.35
C THR A 77 6.56 -9.54 24.49
N VAL A 78 6.02 -10.61 25.08
CA VAL A 78 5.48 -11.77 24.33
C VAL A 78 4.37 -11.35 23.36
N LEU A 79 3.41 -10.54 23.82
CA LEU A 79 2.33 -10.01 22.97
C LEU A 79 2.91 -9.17 21.81
N SER A 80 3.83 -8.26 22.11
CA SER A 80 4.47 -7.38 21.13
C SER A 80 5.26 -8.17 20.08
N THR A 81 6.07 -9.16 20.49
CA THR A 81 6.78 -10.05 19.58
C THR A 81 5.82 -10.81 18.66
N GLY A 82 4.68 -11.30 19.18
CA GLY A 82 3.65 -11.96 18.36
C GLY A 82 3.04 -11.04 17.30
N VAL A 83 2.66 -9.81 17.68
CA VAL A 83 2.09 -8.81 16.75
C VAL A 83 3.12 -8.41 15.68
N TYR A 84 4.37 -8.18 16.06
CA TYR A 84 5.44 -7.87 15.10
C TYR A 84 5.78 -9.05 14.17
N ALA A 85 5.67 -10.31 14.64
CA ALA A 85 5.85 -11.48 13.79
C ALA A 85 4.76 -11.58 12.70
N ILE A 86 3.49 -11.28 13.03
CA ILE A 86 2.39 -11.21 12.04
C ILE A 86 2.64 -10.07 11.04
N ALA A 87 3.05 -8.90 11.52
CA ALA A 87 3.39 -7.76 10.65
C ALA A 87 4.57 -8.09 9.70
N PHE A 88 5.60 -8.79 10.19
CA PHE A 88 6.73 -9.24 9.38
C PHE A 88 6.32 -10.25 8.30
N GLY A 89 5.51 -11.26 8.67
CA GLY A 89 5.00 -12.26 7.72
C GLY A 89 4.15 -11.62 6.62
N THR A 90 3.10 -10.89 7.01
CA THR A 90 2.17 -10.22 6.07
C THR A 90 2.83 -9.14 5.22
N GLY A 91 3.87 -8.47 5.73
CA GLY A 91 4.68 -7.51 4.99
C GLY A 91 5.57 -8.16 3.92
N GLY A 92 5.93 -9.43 4.09
CA GLY A 92 6.68 -10.21 3.09
C GLY A 92 5.79 -10.88 2.05
N THR A 93 4.68 -11.50 2.47
CA THR A 93 3.80 -12.29 1.60
C THR A 93 3.02 -11.41 0.62
N ARG A 94 2.25 -10.43 1.12
CA ARG A 94 1.34 -9.61 0.29
C ARG A 94 1.99 -8.93 -0.93
N PRO A 95 3.11 -8.18 -0.81
CA PRO A 95 3.70 -7.53 -1.97
C PRO A 95 4.29 -8.53 -2.96
N SER A 96 4.83 -9.65 -2.46
CA SER A 96 5.37 -10.75 -3.27
C SER A 96 4.26 -11.47 -4.04
N LEU A 97 3.15 -11.78 -3.37
CA LEU A 97 2.01 -12.50 -3.93
C LEU A 97 1.24 -11.67 -4.96
N LEU A 98 1.03 -10.37 -4.68
CA LEU A 98 0.41 -9.45 -5.64
C LEU A 98 1.27 -9.27 -6.90
N ALA A 99 2.59 -9.07 -6.74
CA ALA A 99 3.51 -8.97 -7.88
C ALA A 99 3.57 -10.28 -8.68
N HIS A 100 3.61 -11.44 -7.99
CA HIS A 100 3.58 -12.75 -8.63
C HIS A 100 2.28 -13.00 -9.41
N GLY A 101 1.13 -12.58 -8.87
CA GLY A 101 -0.17 -12.65 -9.54
C GLY A 101 -0.27 -11.74 -10.76
N GLY A 102 0.31 -10.54 -10.69
CA GLY A 102 0.44 -9.65 -11.83
C GLY A 102 1.33 -10.23 -12.95
N ASP A 103 2.43 -10.89 -12.58
CA ASP A 103 3.39 -11.53 -13.51
C ASP A 103 2.78 -12.75 -14.24
N GLN A 104 1.57 -13.21 -13.88
CA GLN A 104 0.85 -14.26 -14.61
C GLN A 104 0.26 -13.78 -15.95
N PHE A 105 0.23 -12.47 -16.22
CA PHE A 105 -0.32 -11.89 -17.44
C PHE A 105 0.75 -11.14 -18.25
N ASP A 106 0.69 -11.25 -19.58
CA ASP A 106 1.56 -10.45 -20.45
C ASP A 106 1.23 -8.95 -20.36
N SER A 107 2.28 -8.13 -20.29
CA SER A 107 2.20 -6.65 -20.29
C SER A 107 1.39 -6.07 -21.45
N ARG A 108 1.36 -6.77 -22.61
CA ARG A 108 0.54 -6.43 -23.79
C ARG A 108 -0.97 -6.41 -23.48
N HIS A 109 -1.44 -7.20 -22.52
CA HIS A 109 -2.85 -7.37 -22.17
C HIS A 109 -3.24 -6.58 -20.91
N GLN A 110 -2.96 -5.28 -20.86
CA GLN A 110 -3.23 -4.39 -19.71
C GLN A 110 -4.66 -4.53 -19.13
N ARG A 111 -5.69 -4.76 -19.95
CA ARG A 111 -7.07 -4.98 -19.48
C ARG A 111 -7.21 -6.22 -18.59
N LEU A 112 -6.44 -7.28 -18.82
CA LEU A 112 -6.44 -8.48 -17.97
C LEU A 112 -5.74 -8.20 -16.64
N ILE A 113 -4.65 -7.42 -16.66
CA ILE A 113 -3.96 -6.97 -15.44
C ILE A 113 -4.93 -6.16 -14.57
N SER A 114 -5.66 -5.15 -15.10
CA SER A 114 -6.66 -4.41 -14.31
C SER A 114 -7.75 -5.32 -13.72
N LYS A 115 -8.21 -6.32 -14.49
CA LYS A 115 -9.19 -7.30 -13.99
C LYS A 115 -8.63 -8.15 -12.85
N PHE A 116 -7.37 -8.58 -12.94
CA PHE A 116 -6.70 -9.30 -11.85
C PHE A 116 -6.63 -8.44 -10.59
N PHE A 117 -6.13 -7.21 -10.67
CA PHE A 117 -6.06 -6.33 -9.49
C PHE A 117 -7.45 -6.15 -8.85
N ASN A 118 -8.50 -5.90 -9.64
CA ASN A 118 -9.86 -5.80 -9.12
C ASN A 118 -10.35 -7.08 -8.42
N TRP A 119 -10.06 -8.26 -9.00
CA TRP A 119 -10.44 -9.53 -8.38
C TRP A 119 -9.62 -9.85 -7.12
N TYR A 120 -8.34 -9.48 -7.10
CA TYR A 120 -7.47 -9.60 -5.94
C TYR A 120 -7.97 -8.74 -4.76
N TYR A 121 -8.38 -7.50 -5.03
CA TYR A 121 -9.01 -6.65 -3.99
C TYR A 121 -10.36 -7.18 -3.52
N PHE A 122 -11.19 -7.69 -4.42
CA PHE A 122 -12.41 -8.38 -4.04
C PHE A 122 -12.11 -9.57 -3.09
N SER A 123 -11.05 -10.34 -3.38
CA SER A 123 -10.53 -11.40 -2.49
C SER A 123 -10.16 -10.86 -1.11
N ILE A 124 -9.34 -9.80 -1.02
CA ILE A 124 -8.96 -9.17 0.27
C ILE A 124 -10.21 -8.74 1.05
N CYS A 125 -11.11 -7.99 0.43
CA CYS A 125 -12.33 -7.49 1.07
C CYS A 125 -13.23 -8.64 1.56
N SER A 126 -13.36 -9.72 0.78
CA SER A 126 -14.10 -10.91 1.19
C SER A 126 -13.44 -11.65 2.35
N GLY A 127 -12.10 -11.72 2.39
CA GLY A 127 -11.33 -12.27 3.51
C GLY A 127 -11.52 -11.47 4.81
N TRP A 128 -11.53 -10.13 4.73
CA TRP A 128 -11.84 -9.26 5.88
C TRP A 128 -13.27 -9.50 6.39
N LEU A 129 -14.24 -9.54 5.47
CA LEU A 129 -15.63 -9.80 5.82
C LEU A 129 -15.79 -11.16 6.50
N MET A 130 -15.19 -12.23 5.96
CA MET A 130 -15.23 -13.57 6.57
C MET A 130 -14.50 -13.63 7.92
N ALA A 131 -13.39 -12.89 8.11
CA ALA A 131 -12.72 -12.82 9.40
C ALA A 131 -13.60 -12.17 10.48
N VAL A 132 -14.25 -11.06 10.16
CA VAL A 132 -15.11 -10.34 11.13
C VAL A 132 -16.45 -11.05 11.35
N THR A 133 -17.00 -11.75 10.34
CA THR A 133 -18.33 -12.37 10.43
C THR A 133 -18.33 -13.84 10.82
N VAL A 134 -17.35 -14.64 10.39
CA VAL A 134 -17.30 -16.09 10.65
C VAL A 134 -16.33 -16.42 11.78
N MET A 135 -15.09 -15.94 11.68
CA MET A 135 -14.05 -16.28 12.68
C MET A 135 -14.35 -15.69 14.07
N ALA A 136 -15.17 -14.63 14.17
CA ALA A 136 -15.61 -14.06 15.44
C ALA A 136 -16.52 -14.98 16.29
N TRP A 137 -17.16 -16.00 15.69
CA TRP A 137 -17.99 -16.99 16.42
C TRP A 137 -17.25 -18.30 16.72
N ILE A 138 -16.04 -18.46 16.18
CA ILE A 138 -15.24 -19.66 16.37
C ILE A 138 -14.51 -19.53 17.71
N LYS A 139 -14.62 -20.57 18.55
CA LYS A 139 -13.95 -20.61 19.86
C LYS A 139 -12.46 -20.92 19.73
N ASP A 140 -12.13 -21.93 18.94
CA ASP A 140 -10.77 -22.48 18.81
C ASP A 140 -10.05 -21.85 17.60
N ILE A 141 -9.97 -20.51 17.60
CA ILE A 141 -9.49 -19.69 16.47
C ILE A 141 -8.07 -20.11 16.04
N PHE A 142 -7.17 -20.35 17.00
CA PHE A 142 -5.77 -20.64 16.72
C PHE A 142 -5.57 -21.92 15.90
N ASP A 143 -6.19 -23.03 16.32
CA ASP A 143 -6.05 -24.32 15.64
C ASP A 143 -6.67 -24.30 14.24
N ILE A 144 -7.85 -23.68 14.10
CA ILE A 144 -8.51 -23.51 12.81
C ILE A 144 -7.70 -22.59 11.89
N SER A 145 -7.10 -21.51 12.42
CA SER A 145 -6.19 -20.65 11.67
C SER A 145 -4.96 -21.40 11.14
N VAL A 146 -4.34 -22.28 11.93
CA VAL A 146 -3.21 -23.13 11.49
C VAL A 146 -3.64 -24.07 10.37
N VAL A 147 -4.81 -24.72 10.49
CA VAL A 147 -5.36 -25.61 9.45
C VAL A 147 -5.66 -24.85 8.16
N VAL A 148 -6.28 -23.67 8.23
CA VAL A 148 -6.58 -22.84 7.05
C VAL A 148 -5.30 -22.36 6.36
N LEU A 149 -4.27 -21.94 7.12
CA LEU A 149 -2.96 -21.59 6.57
C LEU A 149 -2.27 -22.77 5.88
N ALA A 150 -2.34 -23.97 6.48
CA ALA A 150 -1.80 -25.19 5.86
C ALA A 150 -2.52 -25.54 4.56
N ILE A 151 -3.85 -25.38 4.50
CA ILE A 151 -4.65 -25.57 3.28
C ILE A 151 -4.26 -24.53 2.22
N ALA A 152 -4.11 -23.25 2.59
CA ALA A 152 -3.70 -22.18 1.68
C ALA A 152 -2.31 -22.47 1.07
N LEU A 153 -1.35 -22.94 1.88
CA LEU A 153 -0.04 -23.38 1.40
C LEU A 153 -0.15 -24.58 0.45
N CYS A 154 -0.97 -25.58 0.76
CA CYS A 154 -1.20 -26.73 -0.12
C CYS A 154 -1.81 -26.32 -1.47
N ILE A 155 -2.78 -25.40 -1.47
CA ILE A 155 -3.38 -24.82 -2.68
C ILE A 155 -2.33 -24.06 -3.49
N PHE A 156 -1.48 -23.25 -2.85
CA PHE A 156 -0.41 -22.53 -3.51
C PHE A 156 0.61 -23.48 -4.18
N LEU A 157 1.04 -24.53 -3.47
CA LEU A 157 1.96 -25.54 -3.98
C LEU A 157 1.34 -26.38 -5.12
N ALA A 158 0.06 -26.72 -5.03
CA ALA A 158 -0.70 -27.36 -6.12
C ALA A 158 -0.83 -26.45 -7.36
N GLY A 159 -0.69 -25.13 -7.19
CA GLY A 159 -0.65 -24.14 -8.27
C GLY A 159 0.66 -24.08 -9.07
N LEU A 160 1.78 -24.55 -8.51
CA LEU A 160 3.11 -24.50 -9.15
C LEU A 160 3.17 -25.02 -10.60
N PRO A 161 2.45 -26.09 -11.01
CA PRO A 161 2.40 -26.56 -12.40
C PRO A 161 1.77 -25.58 -13.39
N PHE A 162 1.02 -24.59 -12.92
CA PHE A 162 0.34 -23.58 -13.72
C PHE A 162 0.99 -22.20 -13.63
N TYR A 163 1.92 -21.97 -12.69
CA TYR A 163 2.53 -20.65 -12.52
C TYR A 163 3.61 -20.35 -13.56
N ARG A 164 3.62 -19.08 -13.97
CA ARG A 164 4.70 -18.42 -14.70
C ARG A 164 5.66 -17.83 -13.66
N LEU A 165 6.90 -18.31 -13.61
CA LEU A 165 7.91 -17.89 -12.65
C LEU A 165 8.97 -17.02 -13.33
N LYS A 166 9.29 -15.87 -12.74
CA LYS A 166 10.31 -14.96 -13.25
C LYS A 166 11.69 -15.40 -12.78
N ARG A 167 12.69 -15.38 -13.66
CA ARG A 167 14.07 -15.68 -13.26
C ARG A 167 14.58 -14.64 -12.24
N PRO A 168 15.32 -15.05 -11.20
CA PRO A 168 15.85 -14.13 -10.20
C PRO A 168 16.87 -13.16 -10.83
N SER A 169 16.63 -11.86 -10.71
CA SER A 169 17.48 -10.80 -11.29
C SER A 169 18.62 -10.33 -10.34
N GLY A 170 18.89 -11.06 -9.26
CA GLY A 170 19.74 -10.58 -8.16
C GLY A 170 19.01 -9.55 -7.28
N SER A 171 19.74 -8.86 -6.40
CA SER A 171 19.15 -7.95 -5.41
C SER A 171 18.87 -6.54 -5.97
N PRO A 172 17.62 -6.05 -5.95
CA PRO A 172 17.27 -4.68 -6.35
C PRO A 172 18.09 -3.60 -5.63
N PHE A 173 18.32 -3.75 -4.33
CA PHE A 173 19.11 -2.79 -3.54
C PHE A 173 20.55 -2.70 -4.03
N THR A 174 21.17 -3.82 -4.39
CA THR A 174 22.54 -3.82 -4.94
C THR A 174 22.61 -3.16 -6.32
N ARG A 175 21.58 -3.29 -7.17
CA ARG A 175 21.50 -2.59 -8.46
C ARG A 175 21.46 -1.07 -8.25
N ILE A 176 20.53 -0.60 -7.42
CA ILE A 176 20.37 0.83 -7.09
C ILE A 176 21.66 1.39 -6.48
N ALA A 177 22.24 0.69 -5.51
CA ALA A 177 23.48 1.11 -4.87
C ALA A 177 24.65 1.20 -5.88
N ASN A 178 24.82 0.21 -6.76
CA ASN A 178 25.88 0.23 -7.77
C ASN A 178 25.73 1.39 -8.76
N VAL A 179 24.51 1.72 -9.17
CA VAL A 179 24.21 2.88 -10.03
C VAL A 179 24.57 4.19 -9.32
N PHE A 180 24.13 4.39 -8.08
CA PHE A 180 24.46 5.60 -7.31
C PHE A 180 25.96 5.72 -7.00
N VAL A 181 26.62 4.64 -6.56
CA VAL A 181 28.06 4.63 -6.28
C VAL A 181 28.87 4.92 -7.53
N SER A 182 28.45 4.39 -8.69
CA SER A 182 29.12 4.69 -9.96
C SER A 182 28.87 6.14 -10.41
N ALA A 183 27.62 6.60 -10.42
CA ALA A 183 27.30 8.00 -10.72
C ALA A 183 28.13 8.98 -9.87
N ALA A 184 28.20 8.75 -8.55
CA ALA A 184 29.00 9.57 -7.64
C ALA A 184 30.51 9.49 -7.92
N ARG A 185 31.04 8.30 -8.23
CA ARG A 185 32.47 8.08 -8.53
C ARG A 185 32.90 8.78 -9.82
N TYR A 186 32.10 8.67 -10.89
CA TYR A 186 32.44 9.29 -12.18
C TYR A 186 32.20 10.80 -12.16
N ARG A 187 31.15 11.29 -11.48
CA ARG A 187 30.93 12.72 -11.24
C ARG A 187 32.10 13.46 -10.57
N ASN A 188 32.93 12.74 -9.80
CA ASN A 188 34.12 13.30 -9.15
C ASN A 188 35.40 13.25 -10.02
N ASN A 189 35.36 12.56 -11.17
CA ASN A 189 36.49 12.35 -12.09
C ASN A 189 36.28 13.09 -13.43
N SER A 190 35.89 14.37 -13.35
CA SER A 190 35.33 15.22 -14.42
C SER A 190 36.12 15.38 -15.73
N VAL A 191 37.34 14.83 -15.85
CA VAL A 191 38.24 15.02 -17.00
C VAL A 191 38.04 13.95 -18.09
N LEU A 192 37.60 12.73 -17.77
CA LEU A 192 37.28 11.70 -18.79
C LEU A 192 35.83 11.76 -19.30
N ASP A 193 34.97 12.56 -18.66
CA ASP A 193 33.51 12.50 -18.82
C ASP A 193 33.02 13.05 -20.17
N VAL A 194 33.66 14.07 -20.74
CA VAL A 194 33.11 14.84 -21.89
C VAL A 194 33.20 14.06 -23.20
N GLU A 195 34.39 13.56 -23.56
CA GLU A 195 34.60 12.82 -24.81
C GLU A 195 33.83 11.49 -24.82
N MET A 196 33.79 10.78 -23.69
CA MET A 196 33.11 9.47 -23.63
C MET A 196 31.58 9.62 -23.60
N MET A 197 31.00 10.64 -22.94
CA MET A 197 29.57 10.93 -23.07
C MET A 197 29.17 11.29 -24.51
N GLN A 198 29.99 12.05 -25.25
CA GLN A 198 29.70 12.39 -26.65
C GLN A 198 29.70 11.15 -27.57
N SER A 199 30.53 10.15 -27.29
CA SER A 199 30.51 8.86 -28.01
C SER A 199 29.26 8.02 -27.73
N LEU A 200 28.69 8.12 -26.51
CA LEU A 200 27.47 7.39 -26.13
C LEU A 200 26.20 8.10 -26.65
N THR A 201 26.12 9.43 -26.54
CA THR A 201 24.96 10.21 -27.01
C THR A 201 24.78 10.20 -28.53
N SER A 202 25.85 9.99 -29.31
CA SER A 202 25.75 9.88 -30.77
C SER A 202 25.18 8.54 -31.28
N THR A 203 24.99 7.55 -30.40
CA THR A 203 24.44 6.23 -30.76
C THR A 203 22.96 6.08 -30.42
N ASP A 204 22.41 6.89 -29.48
CA ASP A 204 21.04 6.72 -28.98
C ASP A 204 20.32 8.08 -28.79
N ASN A 205 19.62 8.52 -29.84
CA ASN A 205 18.98 9.83 -29.93
C ASN A 205 17.65 9.96 -29.13
N ASN A 206 17.24 8.94 -28.36
CA ASN A 206 15.92 8.88 -27.71
C ASN A 206 15.93 9.05 -26.18
N ILE A 207 17.09 9.27 -25.55
CA ILE A 207 17.18 9.37 -24.08
C ILE A 207 16.70 10.74 -23.60
N ASP A 208 15.45 10.83 -23.13
CA ASP A 208 14.90 12.05 -22.55
C ASP A 208 15.70 12.49 -21.29
N HIS A 209 16.05 13.77 -21.23
CA HIS A 209 17.22 14.28 -20.50
C HIS A 209 16.94 14.70 -19.04
N HIS A 210 15.93 14.11 -18.39
CA HIS A 210 15.45 14.62 -17.11
C HIS A 210 16.45 14.44 -15.93
N ASN A 211 17.45 13.55 -16.00
CA ASN A 211 18.42 13.30 -14.91
C ASN A 211 19.86 12.99 -15.37
N LYS A 212 20.59 13.99 -15.92
CA LYS A 212 22.00 13.85 -16.37
C LYS A 212 22.97 13.21 -15.36
N CYS A 213 22.69 13.29 -14.05
CA CYS A 213 23.51 12.72 -12.99
C CYS A 213 23.50 11.17 -12.98
N LEU A 214 22.38 10.53 -13.35
CA LEU A 214 22.27 9.07 -13.40
C LEU A 214 23.01 8.49 -14.63
N ASP A 215 23.05 9.25 -15.73
CA ASP A 215 23.66 8.83 -16.99
C ASP A 215 25.19 8.69 -16.85
N GLN A 216 25.81 9.40 -15.90
CA GLN A 216 27.23 9.24 -15.54
C GLN A 216 27.56 7.83 -15.02
N ALA A 217 26.57 7.04 -14.55
CA ALA A 217 26.79 5.64 -14.17
C ALA A 217 27.11 4.72 -15.36
N LEU A 218 26.70 5.09 -16.58
CA LEU A 218 26.93 4.30 -17.81
C LEU A 218 28.40 4.28 -18.25
N LEU A 219 29.22 5.19 -17.71
CA LEU A 219 30.68 5.20 -17.93
C LEU A 219 31.38 4.01 -17.26
N ASN A 220 30.69 3.28 -16.38
CA ASN A 220 31.15 2.03 -15.79
C ASN A 220 30.72 0.83 -16.67
N LYS A 221 31.67 0.17 -17.34
CA LYS A 221 31.42 -1.02 -18.19
C LYS A 221 30.76 -2.20 -17.46
N ASN A 222 30.76 -2.22 -16.13
CA ASN A 222 30.11 -3.25 -15.33
C ASN A 222 28.60 -2.98 -15.08
N ILE A 223 28.08 -1.83 -15.53
CA ILE A 223 26.68 -1.45 -15.38
C ILE A 223 25.98 -1.53 -16.75
N SER A 224 24.81 -2.16 -16.79
CA SER A 224 23.96 -2.18 -17.98
C SER A 224 23.09 -0.93 -18.05
N THR A 225 22.82 -0.43 -19.27
CA THR A 225 21.81 0.61 -19.54
C THR A 225 20.50 0.33 -18.83
N THR A 226 20.05 -0.93 -18.91
CA THR A 226 18.86 -1.43 -18.22
C THR A 226 18.86 -1.13 -16.72
N GLN A 227 19.99 -1.29 -16.01
CA GLN A 227 20.06 -1.04 -14.56
C GLN A 227 19.90 0.45 -14.23
N VAL A 228 20.37 1.35 -15.10
CA VAL A 228 20.22 2.79 -14.93
C VAL A 228 18.78 3.21 -15.24
N GLU A 229 18.16 2.67 -16.28
CA GLU A 229 16.74 2.87 -16.60
C GLU A 229 15.82 2.35 -15.49
N GLU A 230 16.04 1.11 -15.01
CA GLU A 230 15.28 0.55 -13.89
C GLU A 230 15.41 1.44 -12.64
N THR A 231 16.62 1.91 -12.32
CA THR A 231 16.84 2.82 -11.17
C THR A 231 16.15 4.17 -11.38
N ARG A 232 16.25 4.76 -12.58
CA ARG A 232 15.62 6.03 -12.95
C ARG A 232 14.08 5.94 -12.82
N THR A 233 13.48 4.88 -13.35
CA THR A 233 12.03 4.65 -13.29
C THR A 233 11.58 4.46 -11.83
N PHE A 234 12.30 3.65 -11.04
CA PHE A 234 12.00 3.48 -9.61
C PHE A 234 12.07 4.80 -8.83
N LEU A 235 13.07 5.65 -9.11
CA LEU A 235 13.16 6.99 -8.50
C LEU A 235 12.00 7.92 -8.93
N GLY A 236 11.49 7.77 -10.16
CA GLY A 236 10.29 8.47 -10.64
C GLY A 236 9.01 8.09 -9.88
N LEU A 237 8.95 6.88 -9.31
CA LEU A 237 7.83 6.44 -8.46
C LEU A 237 7.86 7.06 -7.06
N LEU A 238 9.04 7.47 -6.56
CA LEU A 238 9.18 7.95 -5.18
C LEU A 238 8.39 9.24 -4.87
N PRO A 239 8.33 10.28 -5.72
CA PRO A 239 7.46 11.44 -5.48
C PRO A 239 5.96 11.09 -5.42
N ILE A 240 5.52 10.12 -6.23
CA ILE A 240 4.14 9.62 -6.18
C ILE A 240 3.91 8.82 -4.89
N PHE A 241 4.86 7.97 -4.48
CA PHE A 241 4.82 7.31 -3.17
C PHE A 241 4.78 8.31 -1.99
N LEU A 242 5.62 9.35 -2.00
CA LEU A 242 5.67 10.38 -0.96
C LEU A 242 4.39 11.22 -0.89
N SER A 243 3.78 11.57 -2.03
CA SER A 243 2.45 12.22 -2.02
C SER A 243 1.34 11.27 -1.55
N ASN A 244 1.44 9.97 -1.86
CA ASN A 244 0.51 8.98 -1.31
C ASN A 244 0.74 8.66 0.18
N ILE A 245 1.89 8.96 0.80
CA ILE A 245 2.04 8.82 2.27
C ILE A 245 1.06 9.73 3.02
N VAL A 246 0.83 10.94 2.49
CA VAL A 246 -0.10 11.92 3.08
C VAL A 246 -1.57 11.53 2.86
N MET A 247 -1.86 10.43 2.16
CA MET A 247 -3.21 9.94 1.83
C MET A 247 -4.06 9.59 3.07
N ASN A 248 -3.44 9.19 4.17
CA ASN A 248 -4.13 8.73 5.38
C ASN A 248 -4.60 9.91 6.27
N THR A 249 -4.98 11.07 5.69
CA THR A 249 -5.46 12.25 6.43
C THR A 249 -6.50 13.15 5.68
N TYR A 250 -7.49 12.53 5.06
CA TYR A 250 -8.91 12.91 5.06
C TYR A 250 -9.51 14.29 4.60
N ALA A 251 -9.22 14.91 3.44
CA ALA A 251 -10.19 15.43 2.40
C ALA A 251 -9.76 16.47 1.31
N SER A 252 -10.20 16.40 0.03
CA SER A 252 -10.90 17.54 -0.69
C SER A 252 -11.76 17.19 -1.95
N ILE A 253 -12.82 18.00 -2.20
CA ILE A 253 -13.86 17.81 -3.27
C ILE A 253 -13.49 18.60 -4.58
N PRO A 254 -14.37 18.76 -5.60
CA PRO A 254 -14.24 18.13 -6.90
C PRO A 254 -13.65 19.06 -7.98
N LEU A 255 -12.45 18.77 -8.48
CA LEU A 255 -11.89 19.49 -9.64
C LEU A 255 -11.58 18.61 -10.86
N TYR A 256 -11.78 17.29 -10.77
CA TYR A 256 -11.42 16.38 -11.87
C TYR A 256 -12.40 16.43 -13.06
N GLU A 257 -13.72 16.38 -12.81
CA GLU A 257 -14.71 16.41 -13.89
C GLU A 257 -14.74 17.76 -14.64
N LEU A 258 -14.54 18.87 -13.93
CA LEU A 258 -14.49 20.21 -14.53
C LEU A 258 -13.23 20.46 -15.39
N LEU A 259 -12.13 19.74 -15.15
CA LEU A 259 -10.92 19.77 -15.99
C LEU A 259 -10.91 18.68 -17.08
N GLY A 260 -11.91 17.80 -17.12
CA GLY A 260 -12.01 16.66 -18.05
C GLY A 260 -12.12 17.00 -19.54
N LYS A 261 -12.18 18.29 -19.91
CA LYS A 261 -12.16 18.74 -21.32
C LYS A 261 -10.76 18.98 -21.91
N SER A 262 -9.69 18.94 -21.12
CA SER A 262 -8.31 19.12 -21.64
C SER A 262 -7.26 18.38 -20.81
N ALA A 263 -7.24 17.04 -20.93
CA ALA A 263 -6.16 16.20 -20.42
C ALA A 263 -5.83 15.12 -21.46
N ASN A 264 -4.56 15.02 -21.85
CA ASN A 264 -4.10 14.17 -22.96
C ASN A 264 -4.41 12.67 -22.78
N ARG A 265 -4.44 11.97 -23.92
CA ARG A 265 -4.89 10.58 -24.09
C ARG A 265 -4.08 9.50 -23.34
N THR A 266 -3.04 9.88 -22.58
CA THR A 266 -2.00 8.99 -22.04
C THR A 266 -1.91 8.92 -20.51
N SER A 267 -2.77 9.62 -19.75
CA SER A 267 -2.81 9.44 -18.29
C SER A 267 -3.33 8.04 -17.93
N SER A 268 -2.48 7.24 -17.27
CA SER A 268 -2.75 5.85 -16.87
C SER A 268 -4.04 5.73 -16.07
N PHE A 269 -4.85 4.69 -16.36
CA PHE A 269 -6.13 4.44 -15.69
C PHE A 269 -5.99 4.36 -14.16
N ALA A 270 -4.87 3.82 -13.67
CA ALA A 270 -4.55 3.73 -12.26
C ALA A 270 -4.41 5.11 -11.59
N LEU A 271 -3.76 6.08 -12.26
CA LEU A 271 -3.61 7.45 -11.77
C LEU A 271 -4.96 8.17 -11.60
N LYS A 272 -5.86 7.98 -12.57
CA LYS A 272 -7.23 8.53 -12.50
C LYS A 272 -8.04 7.91 -11.35
N ARG A 273 -7.87 6.60 -11.13
CA ARG A 273 -8.51 5.85 -10.05
C ARG A 273 -8.02 6.28 -8.65
N ILE A 274 -6.73 6.54 -8.50
CA ILE A 274 -6.15 7.12 -7.27
C ILE A 274 -6.75 8.51 -7.02
N GLY A 275 -6.75 9.39 -8.03
CA GLY A 275 -7.33 10.73 -7.92
C GLY A 275 -8.82 10.73 -7.53
N LEU A 276 -9.62 9.84 -8.13
CA LEU A 276 -11.03 9.65 -7.74
C LEU A 276 -11.15 9.25 -6.26
N GLY A 277 -10.37 8.27 -5.82
CA GLY A 277 -10.38 7.82 -4.44
C GLY A 277 -10.02 8.94 -3.44
N LEU A 278 -8.94 9.69 -3.70
CA LEU A 278 -8.57 10.87 -2.92
C LEU A 278 -9.71 11.91 -2.86
N THR A 279 -10.45 12.15 -3.95
CA THR A 279 -11.62 13.03 -3.91
C THR A 279 -12.81 12.48 -3.12
N LEU A 280 -13.08 11.17 -3.19
CA LEU A 280 -14.14 10.53 -2.39
C LEU A 280 -13.82 10.54 -0.89
N SER A 281 -12.53 10.38 -0.54
CA SER A 281 -12.02 10.51 0.84
C SER A 281 -12.40 11.86 1.46
N SER A 282 -12.60 12.87 0.61
CA SER A 282 -13.09 14.16 1.03
C SER A 282 -14.50 14.23 1.45
N ILE A 283 -15.37 13.70 0.60
CA ILE A 283 -16.80 13.90 0.74
C ILE A 283 -17.19 13.23 2.05
N SER A 284 -16.58 12.07 2.32
CA SER A 284 -16.54 11.42 3.62
C SER A 284 -16.24 12.36 4.80
N MET A 285 -15.09 13.06 4.85
CA MET A 285 -14.73 13.86 6.05
C MET A 285 -15.40 15.23 6.13
N ALA A 286 -15.75 15.85 4.99
CA ALA A 286 -16.62 17.02 4.99
C ALA A 286 -18.00 16.65 5.58
N VAL A 287 -18.55 15.49 5.21
CA VAL A 287 -19.78 14.96 5.82
C VAL A 287 -19.55 14.58 7.28
N ALA A 288 -18.41 13.99 7.65
CA ALA A 288 -18.07 13.67 9.05
C ALA A 288 -18.11 14.91 9.95
N ALA A 289 -17.49 16.01 9.49
CA ALA A 289 -17.49 17.29 10.20
C ALA A 289 -18.91 17.86 10.37
N ILE A 290 -19.74 17.80 9.31
CA ILE A 290 -21.14 18.28 9.34
C ILE A 290 -22.00 17.42 10.28
N VAL A 291 -21.87 16.09 10.20
CA VAL A 291 -22.62 15.14 11.04
C VAL A 291 -22.22 15.31 12.52
N GLU A 292 -20.93 15.46 12.82
CA GLU A 292 -20.44 15.69 14.19
C GLU A 292 -20.85 17.06 14.73
N ALA A 293 -20.81 18.12 13.91
CA ALA A 293 -21.30 19.44 14.30
C ALA A 293 -22.80 19.41 14.65
N ASN A 294 -23.62 18.72 13.83
CA ASN A 294 -25.04 18.54 14.08
C ASN A 294 -25.28 17.68 15.34
N ARG A 295 -24.58 16.55 15.50
CA ARG A 295 -24.65 15.68 16.69
C ARG A 295 -24.37 16.46 17.96
N LYS A 296 -23.31 17.27 17.95
CA LYS A 296 -22.91 18.08 19.10
C LYS A 296 -23.91 19.21 19.39
N HIS A 297 -24.46 19.85 18.37
CA HIS A 297 -25.49 20.89 18.54
C HIS A 297 -26.73 20.32 19.24
N GLU A 298 -27.29 19.22 18.74
CA GLU A 298 -28.47 18.55 19.32
C GLU A 298 -28.20 18.00 20.73
N ALA A 299 -27.01 17.43 20.96
CA ALA A 299 -26.64 16.89 22.27
C ALA A 299 -26.47 17.98 23.34
N VAL A 300 -25.91 19.16 22.97
CA VAL A 300 -25.63 20.24 23.94
C VAL A 300 -26.83 21.16 24.16
N GLN A 301 -27.65 21.44 23.14
CA GLN A 301 -28.80 22.35 23.27
C GLN A 301 -30.09 21.61 23.63
N ASN A 302 -30.39 20.51 22.94
CA ASN A 302 -31.68 19.81 23.05
C ASN A 302 -31.61 18.53 23.90
N ASN A 303 -30.42 18.16 24.40
CA ASN A 303 -30.16 16.89 25.09
C ASN A 303 -30.60 15.65 24.26
N PHE A 304 -30.64 15.77 22.93
CA PHE A 304 -31.16 14.75 22.03
C PHE A 304 -30.05 13.89 21.44
N ILE A 305 -30.24 12.57 21.42
CA ILE A 305 -29.27 11.61 20.89
C ILE A 305 -29.60 11.32 19.42
N ILE A 306 -28.77 11.81 18.50
CA ILE A 306 -28.88 11.48 17.08
C ILE A 306 -28.51 10.01 16.83
N SER A 307 -29.22 9.36 15.92
CA SER A 307 -28.93 7.98 15.51
C SER A 307 -27.56 7.81 14.83
N VAL A 308 -26.86 6.72 15.17
CA VAL A 308 -25.59 6.30 14.54
C VAL A 308 -25.68 6.16 13.01
N PHE A 309 -26.87 5.91 12.45
CA PHE A 309 -27.04 5.75 11.00
C PHE A 309 -26.63 6.99 10.18
N TRP A 310 -26.53 8.19 10.78
CA TRP A 310 -25.99 9.36 10.08
C TRP A 310 -24.51 9.23 9.69
N LEU A 311 -23.72 8.44 10.42
CA LEU A 311 -22.32 8.14 10.07
C LEU A 311 -22.20 7.14 8.89
N LEU A 312 -23.28 6.43 8.54
CA LEU A 312 -23.23 5.40 7.48
C LEU A 312 -22.80 5.99 6.12
N PHE A 313 -23.23 7.21 5.81
CA PHE A 313 -22.87 7.88 4.55
C PHE A 313 -21.37 8.16 4.45
N GLN A 314 -20.75 8.61 5.55
CA GLN A 314 -19.30 8.79 5.66
C GLN A 314 -18.57 7.46 5.39
N TYR A 315 -18.94 6.38 6.11
CA TYR A 315 -18.28 5.08 5.95
C TYR A 315 -18.44 4.47 4.55
N ILE A 316 -19.59 4.65 3.89
CA ILE A 316 -19.77 4.22 2.49
C ILE A 316 -18.83 4.98 1.56
N MET A 317 -18.78 6.32 1.66
CA MET A 317 -17.88 7.15 0.84
C MET A 317 -16.40 6.82 1.08
N LEU A 318 -16.02 6.58 2.34
CA LEU A 318 -14.68 6.15 2.73
C LEU A 318 -14.32 4.78 2.12
N SER A 319 -15.25 3.82 2.15
CA SER A 319 -15.03 2.48 1.59
C SER A 319 -14.79 2.53 0.08
N PHE A 320 -15.59 3.32 -0.67
CA PHE A 320 -15.37 3.52 -2.11
C PHE A 320 -14.07 4.29 -2.40
N SER A 321 -13.70 5.23 -1.54
CA SER A 321 -12.41 5.92 -1.57
C SER A 321 -11.25 4.94 -1.45
N ASP A 322 -11.24 4.08 -0.43
CA ASP A 322 -10.12 3.17 -0.15
C ASP A 322 -9.94 2.13 -1.27
N ILE A 323 -11.04 1.50 -1.72
CA ILE A 323 -11.04 0.55 -2.85
C ILE A 323 -10.57 1.20 -4.16
N SER A 324 -10.83 2.49 -4.33
CA SER A 324 -10.32 3.25 -5.48
C SER A 324 -8.84 3.57 -5.31
N THR A 325 -8.44 4.15 -4.19
CA THR A 325 -7.10 4.70 -3.97
C THR A 325 -6.05 3.62 -3.76
N LEU A 326 -6.24 2.74 -2.78
CA LEU A 326 -5.36 1.59 -2.53
C LEU A 326 -5.35 0.68 -3.77
N GLY A 327 -6.53 0.49 -4.35
CA GLY A 327 -6.74 -0.23 -5.60
C GLY A 327 -5.82 0.22 -6.74
N GLY A 328 -5.92 1.51 -7.08
CA GLY A 328 -5.12 2.14 -8.13
C GLY A 328 -3.65 2.28 -7.75
N MET A 329 -3.32 2.49 -6.47
CA MET A 329 -1.94 2.67 -6.00
C MET A 329 -1.08 1.44 -6.30
N GLN A 330 -1.52 0.23 -5.94
CA GLN A 330 -0.73 -0.96 -6.24
C GLN A 330 -0.75 -1.32 -7.72
N GLU A 331 -1.87 -1.07 -8.43
CA GLU A 331 -1.94 -1.28 -9.88
C GLU A 331 -0.94 -0.36 -10.61
N PHE A 332 -0.79 0.89 -10.15
CA PHE A 332 0.21 1.85 -10.62
C PHE A 332 1.62 1.37 -10.29
N PHE A 333 1.94 1.13 -9.00
CA PHE A 333 3.28 0.69 -8.59
C PHE A 333 3.71 -0.62 -9.23
N TYR A 334 2.80 -1.55 -9.52
CA TYR A 334 3.12 -2.78 -10.24
C TYR A 334 3.42 -2.54 -11.73
N ARG A 335 2.65 -1.69 -12.40
CA ARG A 335 2.76 -1.45 -13.86
C ARG A 335 3.99 -0.64 -14.24
N GLU A 336 4.22 0.41 -13.48
CA GLU A 336 5.31 1.35 -13.71
C GLU A 336 6.60 0.89 -13.03
N ALA A 337 6.56 -0.19 -12.25
CA ALA A 337 7.76 -0.77 -11.68
C ALA A 337 8.69 -1.31 -12.78
N PRO A 338 10.01 -1.12 -12.59
CA PRO A 338 11.00 -1.86 -13.34
C PRO A 338 10.80 -3.38 -13.22
N THR A 339 11.11 -4.11 -14.29
CA THR A 339 10.83 -5.55 -14.39
C THR A 339 11.39 -6.36 -13.23
N SER A 340 12.60 -6.03 -12.73
CA SER A 340 13.23 -6.70 -11.58
C SER A 340 12.77 -6.20 -10.20
N MET A 341 11.97 -5.14 -10.15
CA MET A 341 11.63 -4.40 -8.91
C MET A 341 10.13 -4.40 -8.56
N LYS A 342 9.27 -5.05 -9.36
CA LYS A 342 7.80 -5.07 -9.17
C LYS A 342 7.36 -5.30 -7.71
N SER A 343 7.88 -6.35 -7.05
CA SER A 343 7.57 -6.64 -5.64
C SER A 343 8.04 -5.56 -4.66
N MET A 344 9.15 -4.87 -4.94
CA MET A 344 9.67 -3.79 -4.09
C MET A 344 8.82 -2.52 -4.23
N SER A 345 8.40 -2.16 -5.45
CA SER A 345 7.50 -1.03 -5.68
C SER A 345 6.11 -1.27 -5.07
N VAL A 346 5.57 -2.50 -5.17
CA VAL A 346 4.32 -2.87 -4.49
C VAL A 346 4.48 -2.82 -2.96
N ALA A 347 5.64 -3.23 -2.43
CA ALA A 347 5.92 -3.07 -1.00
C ALA A 347 5.92 -1.60 -0.55
N LEU A 348 6.41 -0.66 -1.37
CA LEU A 348 6.28 0.78 -1.07
C LEU A 348 4.81 1.20 -0.93
N GLY A 349 3.89 0.70 -1.77
CA GLY A 349 2.46 0.96 -1.60
C GLY A 349 1.92 0.55 -0.23
N TRP A 350 2.36 -0.59 0.30
CA TRP A 350 2.00 -1.04 1.66
C TRP A 350 2.68 -0.22 2.75
N CYS A 351 3.96 0.15 2.59
CA CYS A 351 4.66 1.05 3.50
C CYS A 351 3.98 2.43 3.58
N SER A 352 3.40 2.92 2.49
CA SER A 352 2.67 4.19 2.42
C SER A 352 1.51 4.21 3.42
N ILE A 353 0.72 3.13 3.44
CA ILE A 353 -0.41 2.92 4.35
C ILE A 353 0.07 2.89 5.81
N ALA A 354 1.16 2.16 6.10
CA ALA A 354 1.72 2.02 7.44
C ALA A 354 2.22 3.37 7.99
N ILE A 355 2.99 4.13 7.20
CA ILE A 355 3.44 5.48 7.57
C ILE A 355 2.22 6.39 7.81
N GLY A 356 1.18 6.25 7.00
CA GLY A 356 -0.09 6.96 7.19
C GLY A 356 -0.75 6.71 8.55
N PHE A 357 -0.74 5.46 9.05
CA PHE A 357 -1.30 5.17 10.39
C PHE A 357 -0.48 5.83 11.51
N PHE A 358 0.86 5.77 11.44
CA PHE A 358 1.72 6.49 12.38
C PHE A 358 1.51 8.00 12.32
N PHE A 359 1.35 8.55 11.11
CA PHE A 359 1.06 9.97 10.91
C PHE A 359 -0.30 10.38 11.50
N SER A 360 -1.32 9.53 11.41
CA SER A 360 -2.61 9.75 12.08
C SER A 360 -2.47 9.85 13.60
N SER A 361 -1.71 8.95 14.24
CA SER A 361 -1.44 9.02 15.69
C SER A 361 -0.68 10.30 16.06
N PHE A 362 0.35 10.64 15.29
CA PHE A 362 1.15 11.86 15.47
C PHE A 362 0.32 13.15 15.31
N LEU A 363 -0.65 13.18 14.40
CA LEU A 363 -1.57 14.30 14.24
C LEU A 363 -2.51 14.48 15.43
N VAL A 364 -2.99 13.39 16.04
CA VAL A 364 -3.79 13.45 17.28
C VAL A 364 -2.94 14.04 18.42
N GLU A 365 -1.69 13.59 18.56
CA GLU A 365 -0.75 14.09 19.57
C GLU A 365 -0.45 15.60 19.37
N ILE A 366 -0.08 16.02 18.15
CA ILE A 366 0.12 17.44 17.83
C ILE A 366 -1.14 18.25 18.08
N THR A 367 -2.30 17.76 17.67
CA THR A 367 -3.58 18.48 17.86
C THR A 367 -3.82 18.70 19.35
N ASN A 368 -3.69 17.67 20.19
CA ASN A 368 -3.86 17.80 21.63
C ASN A 368 -2.79 18.69 22.27
N ALA A 369 -1.53 18.64 21.82
CA ALA A 369 -0.46 19.49 22.31
C ALA A 369 -0.65 20.99 21.97
N VAL A 370 -1.10 21.30 20.75
CA VAL A 370 -1.37 22.68 20.32
C VAL A 370 -2.64 23.22 20.97
N THR A 371 -3.72 22.42 20.97
CA THR A 371 -5.03 22.86 21.48
C THR A 371 -5.08 22.92 23.00
N GLY A 372 -4.33 22.06 23.70
CA GLY A 372 -4.09 22.16 25.14
C GLY A 372 -3.38 23.47 25.53
N LYS A 373 -2.38 23.93 24.75
CA LYS A 373 -1.76 25.25 24.95
C LYS A 373 -2.73 26.42 24.72
N LEU A 374 -3.76 26.22 23.90
CA LEU A 374 -4.84 27.18 23.64
C LEU A 374 -6.02 27.03 24.63
N GLY A 375 -5.85 26.26 25.72
CA GLY A 375 -6.76 26.17 26.87
C GLY A 375 -7.56 24.88 26.96
N HIS A 376 -7.97 24.28 25.84
CA HIS A 376 -8.76 23.04 25.83
C HIS A 376 -8.33 22.10 24.70
N GLN A 377 -7.93 20.88 25.07
CA GLN A 377 -7.61 19.80 24.13
C GLN A 377 -8.84 19.41 23.31
N TRP A 378 -8.69 19.25 21.99
CA TRP A 378 -9.81 18.90 21.12
C TRP A 378 -10.26 17.44 21.25
N LEU A 379 -9.34 16.51 21.56
CA LEU A 379 -9.57 15.06 21.58
C LEU A 379 -9.23 14.41 22.93
N GLY A 380 -8.81 15.18 23.94
CA GLY A 380 -8.32 14.66 25.22
C GLY A 380 -9.28 14.76 26.41
N GLY A 381 -10.54 15.16 26.18
CA GLY A 381 -11.55 15.26 27.25
C GLY A 381 -12.36 13.98 27.43
N GLU A 382 -12.68 13.64 28.68
CA GLU A 382 -13.54 12.49 29.03
C GLU A 382 -14.98 12.60 28.47
N ASP A 383 -15.43 13.83 28.17
CA ASP A 383 -16.76 14.12 27.63
C ASP A 383 -16.67 14.54 26.15
N LEU A 384 -17.17 13.67 25.28
CA LEU A 384 -17.19 13.89 23.82
C LEU A 384 -18.03 15.12 23.41
N ASN A 385 -19.02 15.51 24.21
CA ASN A 385 -19.88 16.67 23.91
C ASN A 385 -19.16 18.00 24.17
N LYS A 386 -18.16 18.00 25.06
CA LYS A 386 -17.29 19.15 25.34
C LYS A 386 -16.07 19.20 24.39
N SER A 387 -15.61 18.04 23.95
CA SER A 387 -14.52 17.88 22.97
C SER A 387 -14.85 18.54 21.61
N LYS A 388 -13.83 18.89 20.82
CA LYS A 388 -13.95 19.58 19.53
C LYS A 388 -13.59 18.68 18.35
N VAL A 389 -14.20 17.50 18.30
CA VAL A 389 -13.99 16.50 17.25
C VAL A 389 -14.43 17.03 15.88
N ASP A 390 -15.46 17.88 15.85
CA ASP A 390 -15.90 18.65 14.69
C ASP A 390 -14.74 19.43 14.04
N MET A 391 -13.96 20.16 14.85
CA MET A 391 -12.80 20.93 14.38
C MET A 391 -11.62 20.03 13.95
N PHE A 392 -11.49 18.84 14.56
CA PHE A 392 -10.50 17.87 14.11
C PHE A 392 -10.86 17.29 12.74
N TYR A 393 -12.13 16.93 12.49
CA TYR A 393 -12.57 16.53 11.14
C TYR A 393 -12.37 17.65 10.11
N VAL A 394 -12.56 18.92 10.48
CA VAL A 394 -12.22 20.07 9.61
C VAL A 394 -10.70 20.18 9.37
N LEU A 395 -9.86 19.93 10.37
CA LEU A 395 -8.39 19.91 10.20
C LEU A 395 -7.93 18.81 9.24
N LEU A 396 -8.42 17.57 9.42
CA LEU A 396 -8.23 16.49 8.44
C LEU A 396 -8.74 16.94 7.07
N CYS A 397 -9.88 17.64 7.04
CA CYS A 397 -10.48 18.08 5.80
C CYS A 397 -9.66 19.15 5.05
N VAL A 398 -8.87 19.96 5.75
CA VAL A 398 -7.89 20.84 5.09
C VAL A 398 -6.68 20.03 4.62
N LEU A 399 -6.29 18.96 5.32
CA LEU A 399 -5.02 18.29 5.04
C LEU A 399 -5.00 17.44 3.76
N ASN A 400 -5.99 16.59 3.43
CA ASN A 400 -5.98 16.05 2.04
C ASN A 400 -6.35 17.13 0.99
N THR A 401 -6.69 18.38 1.35
CA THR A 401 -6.93 19.40 0.30
C THR A 401 -5.59 19.76 -0.29
N LEU A 402 -4.66 20.05 0.61
CA LEU A 402 -3.25 20.22 0.30
C LEU A 402 -2.67 18.94 -0.32
N ASN A 403 -3.04 17.75 0.17
CA ASN A 403 -2.55 16.50 -0.43
C ASN A 403 -3.08 16.24 -1.84
N LEU A 404 -4.37 16.42 -2.12
CA LEU A 404 -4.94 16.23 -3.46
C LEU A 404 -4.28 17.19 -4.46
N LEU A 405 -4.05 18.44 -4.05
CA LEU A 405 -3.34 19.42 -4.87
C LEU A 405 -1.88 19.01 -5.12
N ASN A 406 -1.17 18.51 -4.10
CA ASN A 406 0.18 17.95 -4.22
C ASN A 406 0.20 16.71 -5.14
N TYR A 407 -0.73 15.78 -4.97
CA TYR A 407 -0.90 14.61 -5.84
C TYR A 407 -1.16 15.02 -7.29
N ILE A 408 -2.08 15.95 -7.54
CA ILE A 408 -2.36 16.47 -8.89
C ILE A 408 -1.13 17.16 -9.50
N PHE A 409 -0.32 17.85 -8.70
CA PHE A 409 0.93 18.45 -9.16
C PHE A 409 1.94 17.38 -9.63
N TRP A 410 2.17 16.33 -8.82
CA TRP A 410 3.08 15.24 -9.20
C TRP A 410 2.52 14.38 -10.33
N ALA A 411 1.24 14.04 -10.32
CA ALA A 411 0.57 13.25 -11.36
C ALA A 411 0.37 13.98 -12.71
N LYS A 412 0.67 15.28 -12.78
CA LYS A 412 0.80 16.06 -14.03
C LYS A 412 2.25 16.18 -14.52
N LYS A 413 3.23 15.89 -13.65
CA LYS A 413 4.67 16.00 -13.92
C LYS A 413 5.31 14.64 -14.21
N TYR A 414 4.66 13.57 -13.75
CA TYR A 414 4.80 12.19 -14.24
C TYR A 414 4.04 12.03 -15.57
#